data_AF-A0A2P4S929-F1
#
_entry.id   AF-A0A2P4S929-F1
#
_cell.length_a   1.000
_cell.length_b   1.000
_cell.length_c   1.000
_cell.angle_alpha   90.00
_cell.angle_beta   90.00
_cell.angle_gamma   90.00
#
_symmetry.space_group_name_H-M   'P 1'
#
loop_
_entity.id
_entity.type
_entity.pdbx_description
1 polymer ?
#
loop_
_entity_poly.entity_id
_entity_poly.type
_entity_poly.pdbx_seq_one_letter_code
_entity_poly.pdbx_strand_id
1 'polypeptide(L)'
;MECKGERSSTCGGANRLSIYRLELAQESARRCESMFPDGDPTLGSNPGVATDNRCMDRRFLPMRSKQLVALASFPGAGNTWARHLIELATGFYTGSYYFDGSLYNKGFKGERDHWRSGRTICIKTHESGQKEIEAFDAAILLIRNPYKALMAEFNRKYGGHIGFAAHAHWRG
;
A
#
# COMPACT_ATOMS: atom_id res chain seq x y z
N MET A 1 12.06 3.03 -14.04
CA MET A 1 11.11 2.03 -14.59
C MET A 1 10.53 2.66 -15.84
N GLU A 2 10.70 2.04 -17.01
CA GLU A 2 10.08 2.51 -18.24
C GLU A 2 8.56 2.29 -18.14
N CYS A 3 7.78 3.28 -18.53
CA CYS A 3 6.35 3.10 -18.58
C CYS A 3 5.97 2.14 -19.68
N LYS A 4 4.96 1.32 -19.42
CA LYS A 4 4.33 0.48 -20.45
C LYS A 4 3.60 1.32 -21.55
N GLY A 5 3.72 2.65 -21.48
CA GLY A 5 3.25 3.65 -22.45
C GLY A 5 4.45 4.40 -23.08
N GLU A 6 4.37 5.73 -23.24
CA GLU A 6 5.47 6.54 -23.81
C GLU A 6 6.81 6.24 -23.12
N ARG A 7 7.69 5.54 -23.83
CA ARG A 7 8.98 5.02 -23.33
C ARG A 7 9.96 6.12 -22.91
N SER A 8 9.71 7.38 -23.29
CA SER A 8 10.50 8.55 -22.88
C SER A 8 10.03 9.20 -21.57
N SER A 9 8.90 8.75 -21.00
CA SER A 9 8.32 9.34 -19.80
C SER A 9 8.65 8.54 -18.54
N THR A 10 9.07 9.23 -17.47
CA THR A 10 9.18 8.64 -16.14
C THR A 10 7.78 8.32 -15.60
N CYS A 11 7.59 7.10 -15.09
CA CYS A 11 6.28 6.70 -14.57
C CYS A 11 5.90 7.49 -13.33
N GLY A 12 4.74 8.14 -13.43
CA GLY A 12 4.24 9.03 -12.39
C GLY A 12 4.43 10.51 -12.68
N GLY A 13 3.95 10.97 -13.85
CA GLY A 13 4.03 12.36 -14.30
C GLY A 13 3.71 13.42 -13.23
N ALA A 14 4.32 14.59 -13.41
CA ALA A 14 4.27 15.74 -12.51
C ALA A 14 2.87 15.91 -11.88
N ASN A 15 2.83 15.90 -10.54
CA ASN A 15 1.62 15.95 -9.69
C ASN A 15 0.88 14.62 -9.44
N ARG A 16 1.55 13.47 -9.51
CA ARG A 16 0.91 12.18 -9.20
C ARG A 16 1.80 11.23 -8.39
N LEU A 17 1.32 10.85 -7.20
CA LEU A 17 1.83 9.76 -6.38
C LEU A 17 1.95 8.50 -7.23
N SER A 18 3.19 8.21 -7.60
CA SER A 18 3.64 7.07 -8.37
C SER A 18 3.92 5.92 -7.40
N ILE A 19 3.88 4.67 -7.86
CA ILE A 19 4.57 3.61 -7.11
C ILE A 19 6.06 3.92 -7.22
N TYR A 20 6.60 4.58 -6.20
CA TYR A 20 8.02 4.86 -6.12
C TYR A 20 8.77 3.53 -6.03
N ARG A 21 9.83 3.38 -6.84
CA ARG A 21 10.89 2.45 -6.49
C ARG A 21 11.54 3.05 -5.25
N LEU A 22 11.18 2.49 -4.10
CA LEU A 22 11.73 2.90 -2.82
C LEU A 22 13.17 2.39 -2.73
N GLU A 23 14.09 3.04 -3.44
CA GLU A 23 15.50 2.98 -3.06
C GLU A 23 15.64 3.38 -1.59
N LEU A 24 14.78 4.25 -1.05
CA LEU A 24 14.68 4.54 0.40
C LEU A 24 14.23 3.35 1.27
N ALA A 25 13.37 2.44 0.78
CA ALA A 25 12.99 1.24 1.54
C ALA A 25 14.00 0.10 1.34
N GLN A 26 14.69 0.05 0.18
CA GLN A 26 15.85 -0.82 -0.01
C GLN A 26 17.07 -0.31 0.75
N GLU A 27 17.27 0.99 0.90
CA GLU A 27 18.32 1.61 1.71
C GLU A 27 18.00 1.45 3.19
N SER A 28 16.75 1.64 3.63
CA SER A 28 16.37 1.31 5.00
C SER A 28 16.48 -0.19 5.28
N ALA A 29 16.10 -1.06 4.34
CA ALA A 29 16.28 -2.51 4.46
C ALA A 29 17.76 -2.92 4.47
N ARG A 30 18.58 -2.41 3.54
CA ARG A 30 20.04 -2.65 3.49
C ARG A 30 20.75 -2.14 4.74
N ARG A 31 20.33 -0.97 5.26
CA ARG A 31 20.87 -0.40 6.49
C ARG A 31 20.49 -1.22 7.73
N CYS A 32 19.42 -2.01 7.66
CA CYS A 32 19.04 -2.94 8.72
C CYS A 32 19.60 -4.35 8.58
N GLU A 33 19.87 -4.83 7.36
CA GLU A 33 20.73 -5.99 7.14
C GLU A 33 22.16 -5.73 7.65
N SER A 34 22.70 -4.52 7.48
CA SER A 34 24.02 -4.16 8.03
C SER A 34 24.07 -4.04 9.56
N MET A 35 22.92 -4.02 10.26
CA MET A 35 22.84 -4.00 11.72
C MET A 35 22.81 -5.42 12.32
N PHE A 36 22.46 -6.43 11.51
CA PHE A 36 22.46 -7.85 11.90
C PHE A 36 23.28 -8.66 10.88
N PRO A 37 24.62 -8.51 10.84
CA PRO A 37 25.44 -9.46 10.13
C PRO A 37 25.44 -10.75 10.96
N ASP A 38 24.83 -11.78 10.41
CA ASP A 38 24.88 -13.17 10.86
C ASP A 38 24.09 -13.48 12.16
N GLY A 39 23.05 -14.30 11.98
CA GLY A 39 22.21 -14.82 13.04
C GLY A 39 22.92 -15.83 13.94
N ASP A 40 23.81 -15.33 14.81
CA ASP A 40 24.25 -16.05 16.01
C ASP A 40 23.36 -15.64 17.20
N PRO A 41 22.49 -16.53 17.70
CA PRO A 41 21.60 -16.23 18.83
C PRO A 41 22.32 -16.16 20.19
N THR A 42 23.66 -16.24 20.25
CA THR A 42 24.41 -16.32 21.52
C THR A 42 25.09 -15.03 21.97
N LEU A 43 25.10 -13.95 21.20
CA LEU A 43 25.66 -12.68 21.66
C LEU A 43 24.57 -11.76 22.21
N GLY A 44 24.51 -11.71 23.55
CA GLY A 44 23.58 -10.87 24.31
C GLY A 44 23.55 -9.42 23.78
N SER A 45 22.34 -8.88 23.70
CA SER A 45 22.07 -7.50 23.33
C SER A 45 22.90 -6.53 24.18
N ASN A 46 23.82 -5.79 23.56
CA ASN A 46 24.41 -4.61 24.16
C ASN A 46 23.28 -3.61 24.51
N PRO A 47 23.17 -3.10 25.75
CA PRO A 47 22.03 -2.30 26.21
C PRO A 47 22.03 -0.85 25.69
N GLY A 48 22.66 -0.57 24.54
CA GLY A 48 22.89 0.79 24.03
C GLY A 48 22.58 1.03 22.55
N VAL A 49 22.15 0.01 21.78
CA VAL A 49 21.77 0.22 20.38
C VAL A 49 20.28 0.50 20.30
N ALA A 50 19.92 1.78 20.20
CA ALA A 50 18.56 2.17 19.87
C ALA A 50 18.19 1.55 18.51
N THR A 51 17.23 0.62 18.51
CA THR A 51 16.67 0.06 17.29
C THR A 51 16.10 1.19 16.45
N ASP A 52 16.63 1.38 15.24
CA ASP A 52 16.05 2.35 14.31
C ASP A 52 14.62 1.91 13.95
N ASN A 53 13.63 2.63 14.47
CA ASN A 53 12.21 2.34 14.24
C ASN A 53 11.82 2.41 12.74
N ARG A 54 12.71 2.91 11.86
CA ARG A 54 12.51 2.90 10.40
C ARG A 54 12.64 1.52 9.77
N CYS A 55 13.10 0.51 10.52
CA CYS A 55 13.29 -0.85 10.04
C CYS A 55 12.36 -1.86 10.70
N MET A 56 11.14 -1.46 11.02
CA MET A 56 10.19 -2.42 11.56
C MET A 56 9.74 -3.39 10.47
N ASP A 57 10.00 -4.67 10.70
CA ASP A 57 9.34 -5.74 9.96
C ASP A 57 7.83 -5.63 10.18
N ARG A 58 7.11 -5.47 9.06
CA ARG A 58 5.66 -5.43 9.07
C ARG A 58 5.12 -6.80 9.42
N ARG A 59 4.11 -6.84 10.29
CA ARG A 59 3.47 -8.07 10.73
C ARG A 59 1.95 -7.96 10.74
N PHE A 60 1.28 -9.09 10.82
CA PHE A 60 -0.15 -9.09 11.13
C PHE A 60 -0.36 -8.66 12.59
N LEU A 61 -1.57 -8.18 12.90
CA LEU A 61 -1.97 -7.93 14.28
C LEU A 61 -1.79 -9.20 15.11
N PRO A 62 -1.17 -9.11 16.30
CA PRO A 62 -0.90 -10.27 17.15
C PRO A 62 -2.18 -10.91 17.69
N MET A 63 -3.23 -10.10 17.84
CA MET A 63 -4.58 -10.54 18.19
C MET A 63 -5.55 -10.04 17.11
N ARG A 64 -6.59 -10.83 16.83
CA ARG A 64 -7.63 -10.41 15.90
C ARG A 64 -8.36 -9.19 16.46
N SER A 65 -8.36 -8.11 15.68
CA SER A 65 -9.16 -6.92 15.98
C SER A 65 -10.64 -7.28 16.03
N LYS A 66 -11.33 -6.74 17.04
CA LYS A 66 -12.79 -6.81 17.14
C LYS A 66 -13.48 -5.73 16.30
N GLN A 67 -12.75 -4.70 15.90
CA GLN A 67 -13.26 -3.62 15.06
C GLN A 67 -12.74 -3.77 13.63
N LEU A 68 -13.63 -3.60 12.66
CA LEU A 68 -13.33 -3.60 11.24
C LEU A 68 -13.30 -2.17 10.71
N VAL A 69 -12.09 -1.67 10.44
CA VAL A 69 -11.89 -0.30 9.96
C VAL A 69 -11.69 -0.29 8.44
N ALA A 70 -12.55 0.43 7.73
CA ALA A 70 -12.37 0.67 6.29
C ALA A 70 -11.32 1.74 6.03
N LEU A 71 -10.50 1.53 5.00
CA LEU A 71 -9.82 2.59 4.26
C LEU A 71 -10.60 2.80 2.96
N ALA A 72 -11.61 3.65 3.03
CA ALA A 72 -12.58 3.86 1.96
C ALA A 72 -12.16 5.05 1.08
N SER A 73 -12.31 4.90 -0.23
CA SER A 73 -12.20 6.03 -1.16
C SER A 73 -12.65 5.70 -2.57
N PHE A 74 -12.80 6.73 -3.40
CA PHE A 74 -12.95 6.58 -4.83
C PHE A 74 -11.67 5.96 -5.47
N PRO A 75 -11.79 5.10 -6.50
CA PRO A 75 -10.65 4.61 -7.26
C PRO A 75 -9.74 5.75 -7.77
N GLY A 76 -8.42 5.55 -7.75
CA GLY A 76 -7.46 6.60 -8.12
C GLY A 76 -7.19 7.68 -7.05
N ALA A 77 -7.82 7.62 -5.87
CA ALA A 77 -7.58 8.57 -4.77
C ALA A 77 -6.23 8.41 -4.06
N GLY A 78 -5.56 7.25 -4.20
CA GLY A 78 -4.22 7.02 -3.63
C GLY A 78 -4.13 5.96 -2.52
N ASN A 79 -5.08 5.02 -2.44
CA ASN A 79 -5.10 4.01 -1.37
C ASN A 79 -3.82 3.21 -1.21
N THR A 80 -3.19 2.76 -2.30
CA THR A 80 -1.96 1.97 -2.21
C THR A 80 -0.86 2.73 -1.49
N TRP A 81 -0.80 4.05 -1.70
CA TRP A 81 0.15 4.92 -1.00
C TRP A 81 -0.22 5.10 0.47
N ALA A 82 -1.49 5.40 0.76
CA ALA A 82 -1.97 5.55 2.13
C ALA A 82 -1.74 4.27 2.96
N ARG A 83 -2.03 3.10 2.38
CA ARG A 83 -1.73 1.80 3.00
C ARG A 83 -0.25 1.66 3.32
N HIS A 84 0.61 1.93 2.35
CA HIS A 84 2.05 1.84 2.57
C HIS A 84 2.52 2.72 3.73
N LEU A 85 2.04 3.96 3.81
CA LEU A 85 2.34 4.86 4.92
C LEU A 85 1.82 4.33 6.26
N ILE A 86 0.59 3.81 6.29
CA ILE A 86 0.02 3.19 7.51
C ILE A 86 0.87 2.00 7.95
N GLU A 87 1.25 1.10 7.03
CA GLU A 87 2.04 -0.07 7.37
C GLU A 87 3.44 0.30 7.87
N LEU A 88 4.07 1.34 7.30
CA LEU A 88 5.35 1.86 7.79
C LEU A 88 5.23 2.55 9.14
N ALA A 89 4.20 3.37 9.34
CA ALA A 89 4.02 4.13 10.57
C ALA A 89 3.62 3.25 11.76
N THR A 90 2.94 2.12 11.50
CA THR A 90 2.37 1.26 12.54
C THR A 90 3.06 -0.09 12.69
N GLY A 91 3.83 -0.52 11.69
CA GLY A 91 4.40 -1.87 11.63
C GLY A 91 3.36 -2.98 11.39
N PHE A 92 2.10 -2.64 11.09
CA PHE A 92 1.04 -3.62 10.87
C PHE A 92 0.54 -3.63 9.43
N TYR A 93 0.32 -4.82 8.88
CA TYR A 93 -0.23 -4.97 7.53
C TYR A 93 -1.65 -4.42 7.41
N THR A 94 -1.94 -3.89 6.23
CA THR A 94 -3.27 -3.49 5.79
C THR A 94 -3.87 -4.56 4.88
N GLY A 95 -5.17 -4.80 5.02
CA GLY A 95 -5.93 -5.71 4.19
C GLY A 95 -6.57 -5.01 3.00
N SER A 96 -7.22 -5.79 2.14
CA SER A 96 -8.12 -5.27 1.11
C SER A 96 -9.38 -6.10 1.04
N TYR A 97 -10.50 -5.45 0.71
CA TYR A 97 -11.74 -6.11 0.33
C TYR A 97 -11.58 -6.99 -0.92
N TYR A 98 -10.57 -6.68 -1.75
CA TYR A 98 -10.25 -7.39 -2.99
C TYR A 98 -8.99 -8.23 -2.83
N PHE A 99 -8.69 -9.03 -3.85
CA PHE A 99 -7.48 -9.84 -3.94
C PHE A 99 -6.64 -9.43 -5.15
N ASP A 100 -5.53 -8.71 -4.94
CA ASP A 100 -4.56 -8.36 -6.00
C ASP A 100 -3.23 -9.08 -5.78
N GLY A 101 -2.99 -10.14 -6.55
CA GLY A 101 -1.75 -10.91 -6.49
C GLY A 101 -0.49 -10.11 -6.83
N SER A 102 -0.60 -9.08 -7.67
CA SER A 102 0.54 -8.21 -8.00
C SER A 102 0.92 -7.32 -6.81
N LEU A 103 -0.06 -6.81 -6.05
CA LEU A 103 0.20 -6.07 -4.81
C LEU A 103 0.76 -7.00 -3.71
N TYR A 104 0.25 -8.22 -3.59
CA TYR A 104 0.79 -9.21 -2.67
C TYR A 104 2.28 -9.49 -2.93
N ASN A 105 2.64 -9.71 -4.20
CA ASN A 105 4.02 -9.95 -4.61
C ASN A 105 4.93 -8.73 -4.37
N LYS A 106 4.36 -7.53 -4.29
CA LYS A 106 5.06 -6.27 -3.95
C LYS A 106 5.13 -5.97 -2.45
N GLY A 107 4.63 -6.87 -1.59
CA GLY A 107 4.81 -6.78 -0.14
C GLY A 107 3.53 -6.45 0.66
N PHE A 108 2.38 -6.21 0.01
CA PHE A 108 1.11 -6.06 0.71
C PHE A 108 0.57 -7.43 1.13
N LYS A 109 1.13 -8.00 2.20
CA LYS A 109 0.83 -9.39 2.61
C LYS A 109 -0.64 -9.60 3.00
N GLY A 110 -1.33 -8.55 3.45
CA GLY A 110 -2.77 -8.58 3.75
C GLY A 110 -3.70 -8.73 2.54
N GLU A 111 -3.21 -8.66 1.29
CA GLU A 111 -4.02 -8.88 0.07
C GLU A 111 -4.63 -10.28 -0.04
N ARG A 112 -3.94 -11.29 0.50
CA ARG A 112 -4.42 -12.69 0.44
C ARG A 112 -5.19 -13.11 1.69
N ASP A 113 -5.25 -12.25 2.70
CA ASP A 113 -6.00 -12.56 3.91
C ASP A 113 -7.48 -12.22 3.72
N HIS A 114 -8.36 -12.96 4.36
CA HIS A 114 -9.77 -12.65 4.28
C HIS A 114 -10.02 -11.28 4.93
N TRP A 115 -10.74 -10.38 4.27
CA TRP A 115 -10.89 -8.99 4.74
C TRP A 115 -11.58 -8.88 6.11
N ARG A 116 -12.34 -9.91 6.54
CA ARG A 116 -12.94 -10.01 7.89
C ARG A 116 -12.09 -10.82 8.89
N SER A 117 -10.84 -11.17 8.57
CA SER A 117 -9.99 -11.98 9.46
C SER A 117 -9.66 -11.28 10.79
N GLY A 118 -9.76 -9.96 10.82
CA GLY A 118 -9.34 -9.11 11.94
C GLY A 118 -7.82 -9.06 12.13
N ARG A 119 -7.01 -9.60 11.22
CA ARG A 119 -5.55 -9.67 11.38
C ARG A 119 -4.80 -8.46 10.82
N THR A 120 -5.49 -7.52 10.19
CA THR A 120 -4.91 -6.32 9.58
C THR A 120 -5.48 -5.06 10.22
N ILE A 121 -4.72 -3.97 10.21
CA ILE A 121 -5.10 -2.73 10.91
C ILE A 121 -6.25 -1.96 10.27
N CYS A 122 -6.39 -2.03 8.94
CA CYS A 122 -7.53 -1.50 8.20
C CYS A 122 -7.68 -2.20 6.85
N ILE A 123 -8.85 -2.08 6.23
CA ILE A 123 -9.25 -2.77 5.00
C ILE A 123 -9.53 -1.76 3.88
N LYS A 124 -8.72 -1.78 2.83
CA LYS A 124 -8.98 -0.95 1.64
C LYS A 124 -10.26 -1.41 0.92
N THR A 125 -11.15 -0.46 0.60
CA THR A 125 -12.38 -0.70 -0.17
C THR A 125 -12.72 0.50 -1.07
N HIS A 126 -13.44 0.23 -2.17
CA HIS A 126 -14.12 1.25 -2.97
C HIS A 126 -15.64 1.14 -2.90
N GLU A 127 -16.14 0.15 -2.15
CA GLU A 127 -17.57 -0.10 -2.04
C GLU A 127 -18.23 1.00 -1.20
N SER A 128 -19.37 1.49 -1.68
CA SER A 128 -20.16 2.54 -1.04
C SER A 128 -21.64 2.17 -0.91
N GLY A 129 -21.98 0.91 -1.10
CA GLY A 129 -23.35 0.42 -0.88
C GLY A 129 -23.65 0.35 0.61
N GLN A 130 -24.95 0.46 0.95
CA GLN A 130 -25.41 0.50 2.34
C GLN A 130 -24.92 -0.72 3.14
N LYS A 131 -25.03 -1.92 2.55
CA LYS A 131 -24.61 -3.17 3.18
C LYS A 131 -23.11 -3.22 3.44
N GLU A 132 -22.32 -2.68 2.53
CA GLU A 132 -20.87 -2.66 2.64
C GLU A 132 -20.42 -1.62 3.67
N ILE A 133 -21.09 -0.47 3.74
CA ILE A 133 -20.86 0.56 4.76
C ILE A 133 -21.19 0.01 6.15
N GLU A 134 -22.35 -0.62 6.32
CA GLU A 134 -22.80 -1.21 7.59
C GLU A 134 -21.93 -2.40 8.04
N ALA A 135 -21.13 -2.98 7.14
CA ALA A 135 -20.22 -4.07 7.49
C ALA A 135 -18.94 -3.60 8.21
N PHE A 136 -18.65 -2.29 8.23
CA PHE A 136 -17.50 -1.71 8.92
C PHE A 136 -17.93 -0.92 10.15
N ASP A 137 -17.15 -1.03 11.23
CA ASP A 137 -17.41 -0.31 12.48
C ASP A 137 -16.94 1.15 12.41
N ALA A 138 -15.92 1.42 11.58
CA ALA A 138 -15.34 2.74 11.38
C ALA A 138 -14.70 2.87 9.99
N ALA A 139 -14.45 4.10 9.56
CA ALA A 139 -13.82 4.38 8.28
C ALA A 139 -12.81 5.53 8.34
N ILE A 140 -11.69 5.34 7.65
CA ILE A 140 -10.78 6.39 7.19
C ILE A 140 -11.19 6.68 5.75
N LEU A 141 -11.76 7.87 5.51
CA LEU A 141 -12.17 8.31 4.18
C LEU A 141 -11.07 9.12 3.50
N LEU A 142 -10.48 8.58 2.43
CA LEU A 142 -9.47 9.28 1.63
C LEU A 142 -10.13 10.02 0.47
N ILE A 143 -10.02 11.36 0.49
CA ILE A 143 -10.57 12.24 -0.55
C ILE A 143 -9.42 12.84 -1.37
N ARG A 144 -9.59 12.79 -2.69
CA ARG A 144 -8.69 13.43 -3.66
C ARG A 144 -9.53 14.31 -4.58
N ASN A 145 -8.90 15.36 -5.13
CA ASN A 145 -9.49 16.15 -6.21
C ASN A 145 -10.16 15.23 -7.27
N PRO A 146 -11.48 15.36 -7.53
CA PRO A 146 -12.23 14.41 -8.35
C PRO A 146 -11.70 14.27 -9.77
N TYR A 147 -11.34 15.39 -10.42
CA TYR A 147 -10.76 15.35 -11.76
C TYR A 147 -9.48 14.51 -11.79
N LYS A 148 -8.56 14.73 -10.84
CA LYS A 148 -7.30 13.96 -10.75
C LYS A 148 -7.56 12.48 -10.43
N ALA A 149 -8.58 12.16 -9.64
CA ALA A 149 -8.94 10.78 -9.33
C ALA A 149 -9.55 10.04 -10.54
N LEU A 150 -10.44 10.71 -11.29
CA LEU A 150 -11.03 10.18 -12.53
C LEU A 150 -9.98 9.94 -13.61
N MET A 151 -9.12 10.93 -13.87
CA MET A 151 -7.98 10.75 -14.79
C MET A 151 -7.09 9.61 -14.33
N ALA A 152 -6.95 9.44 -13.00
CA ALA A 152 -6.12 8.39 -12.47
C ALA A 152 -6.69 6.99 -12.69
N GLU A 153 -7.98 6.83 -12.45
CA GLU A 153 -8.70 5.58 -12.63
C GLU A 153 -8.80 5.20 -14.12
N PHE A 154 -9.02 6.17 -15.00
CA PHE A 154 -9.01 5.94 -16.45
C PHE A 154 -7.67 5.33 -16.90
N ASN A 155 -6.56 5.94 -16.46
CA ASN A 155 -5.22 5.42 -16.75
C ASN A 155 -5.01 4.01 -16.17
N ARG A 156 -5.54 3.72 -14.97
CA ARG A 156 -5.46 2.38 -14.38
C ARG A 156 -6.20 1.36 -15.25
N LYS A 157 -7.39 1.71 -15.74
CA LYS A 157 -8.25 0.83 -16.53
C LYS A 157 -7.65 0.48 -17.89
N TYR A 158 -7.04 1.44 -18.58
CA TYR A 158 -6.53 1.26 -19.94
C TYR A 158 -5.00 1.12 -20.06
N GLY A 159 -4.25 1.54 -19.03
CA GLY A 159 -2.79 1.45 -18.96
C GLY A 159 -2.27 0.50 -17.86
N GLY A 160 -3.15 -0.04 -17.01
CA GLY A 160 -2.78 -0.86 -15.85
C GLY A 160 -2.30 -0.03 -14.64
N HIS A 161 -1.95 -0.70 -13.55
CA HIS A 161 -1.65 -0.06 -12.24
C HIS A 161 -0.51 0.96 -12.25
N ILE A 162 0.39 0.90 -13.24
CA ILE A 162 1.57 1.76 -13.38
C ILE A 162 1.66 2.46 -14.75
N GLY A 163 0.71 2.23 -15.66
CA GLY A 163 0.78 2.73 -17.02
C GLY A 163 -0.18 3.89 -17.29
N PHE A 164 -0.02 4.47 -18.48
CA PHE A 164 -0.88 5.53 -19.00
C PHE A 164 -1.77 4.95 -20.10
N ALA A 165 -3.01 5.44 -20.14
CA ALA A 165 -3.88 5.17 -21.26
C ALA A 165 -3.36 5.94 -22.49
N ALA A 166 -3.16 5.24 -23.61
CA ALA A 166 -2.81 5.89 -24.86
C ALA A 166 -3.88 6.91 -25.29
N HIS A 167 -3.49 7.97 -26.01
CA HIS A 167 -4.40 9.00 -26.53
C HIS A 167 -5.58 8.42 -27.32
N ALA A 168 -5.41 7.26 -27.95
CA ALA A 168 -6.47 6.55 -28.67
C ALA A 168 -7.67 6.18 -27.78
N HIS A 169 -7.46 5.87 -26.50
CA HIS A 169 -8.56 5.52 -25.59
C HIS A 169 -9.36 6.74 -25.12
N TRP A 170 -8.81 7.95 -25.26
CA TRP A 170 -9.47 9.20 -24.85
C TRP A 170 -10.44 9.75 -25.91
N ARG A 171 -10.43 9.21 -27.14
CA ARG A 171 -11.41 9.55 -28.17
C ARG A 171 -12.58 8.58 -28.04
N GLY A 172 -13.73 9.10 -27.61
CA GLY A 172 -15.02 8.41 -27.65
C GLY A 172 -15.57 8.30 -29.06
#